data_AF-A5L6K9-F1
#
_entry.id   AF-A5L6K9-F1
#
_cell.length_a   1.000
_cell.length_b   1.000
_cell.length_c   1.000
_cell.angle_alpha   90.00
_cell.angle_beta   90.00
_cell.angle_gamma   90.00
#
_symmetry.space_group_name_H-M   'P 1'
#
loop_
_entity.id
_entity.type
_entity.pdbx_description
1 polymer ?
#
loop_
_entity_poly.entity_id
_entity_poly.type
_entity_poly.pdbx_seq_one_letter_code
_entity_poly.pdbx_strand_id
1 'polypeptide(L)'
;MTQYSYIDIPFNLRHTCWFCGEPSNHCVEFPKTASLFAKVGHAPIALPACKECASVKYAKDLTSIWAVRDQIKHALIDKYAKHLGIGENWTEQELIDSEFTGSTLGGFGRSAWKMYQIAKQRVEYQGWPLSLDNIAIEAYDETSGFEFEGTRYASIHSCIDYFTKAAGVDKELLSELVNIVSSERFSYALRIAKLNKNVSNTKRLAIVDEVLLQESEQQEILLEQANAMFNPNIEEVSVAGSTAPVFAIQWALANKVEDLAQLCALEDDYFDYFEHLGGPAAFMSYNGLQLYFEVRQNAEWVEQSDPNKQYWPS
;
A
#
# COMPACT_ATOMS: atom_id res chain seq x y z
N MET A 1 -27.92 11.37 31.92
CA MET A 1 -27.28 10.18 31.33
C MET A 1 -27.31 10.37 29.83
N THR A 2 -26.17 10.34 29.16
CA THR A 2 -26.17 10.36 27.69
C THR A 2 -26.72 9.01 27.21
N GLN A 3 -27.76 9.03 26.40
CA GLN A 3 -28.32 7.83 25.81
C GLN A 3 -27.62 7.57 24.48
N TYR A 4 -26.84 6.50 24.39
CA TYR A 4 -26.33 5.98 23.12
C TYR A 4 -27.43 5.17 22.44
N SER A 5 -27.66 5.45 21.16
CA SER A 5 -28.61 4.69 20.35
C SER A 5 -27.94 3.45 19.80
N TYR A 6 -28.65 2.31 19.81
CA TYR A 6 -28.17 1.12 19.13
C TYR A 6 -28.27 1.32 17.62
N ILE A 7 -27.24 0.93 16.89
CA ILE A 7 -27.27 0.90 15.43
C ILE A 7 -28.31 -0.11 14.93
N ASP A 8 -28.76 0.05 13.70
CA ASP A 8 -29.50 -1.01 13.03
C ASP A 8 -28.57 -2.19 12.75
N ILE A 9 -29.06 -3.39 13.03
CA ILE A 9 -28.29 -4.63 12.84
C ILE A 9 -29.06 -5.54 11.87
N PRO A 10 -28.45 -5.97 10.76
CA PRO A 10 -29.04 -6.97 9.89
C PRO A 10 -29.44 -8.22 10.67
N PHE A 11 -30.59 -8.81 10.32
CA PHE A 11 -31.17 -9.91 11.10
C PHE A 11 -30.19 -11.09 11.30
N ASN A 12 -29.37 -11.39 10.29
CA ASN A 12 -28.36 -12.45 10.31
C ASN A 12 -27.09 -12.11 11.14
N LEU A 13 -26.95 -10.88 11.62
CA LEU A 13 -25.76 -10.38 12.33
C LEU A 13 -26.08 -9.89 13.76
N ARG A 14 -27.32 -10.07 14.23
CA ARG A 14 -27.85 -9.61 15.54
C ARG A 14 -27.09 -10.08 16.79
N HIS A 15 -26.23 -11.08 16.65
CA HIS A 15 -25.39 -11.61 17.74
C HIS A 15 -23.91 -11.60 17.37
N THR A 16 -23.53 -10.75 16.42
CA THR A 16 -22.20 -10.71 15.84
C THR A 16 -21.49 -9.42 16.23
N CYS A 17 -20.23 -9.52 16.64
CA CYS A 17 -19.36 -8.40 16.90
C CYS A 17 -19.09 -7.67 15.58
N TRP A 18 -19.40 -6.38 15.52
CA TRP A 18 -19.16 -5.58 14.32
C TRP A 18 -17.66 -5.49 13.95
N PHE A 19 -16.77 -5.58 14.94
CA PHE A 19 -15.33 -5.44 14.75
C PHE A 19 -14.62 -6.72 14.31
N CYS A 20 -15.09 -7.91 14.69
CA CYS A 20 -14.33 -9.16 14.45
C CYS A 20 -15.16 -10.39 14.11
N GLY A 21 -16.48 -10.29 14.02
CA GLY A 21 -17.33 -11.42 13.60
C GLY A 21 -17.61 -12.46 14.68
N GLU A 22 -17.00 -12.34 15.86
CA GLU A 22 -17.27 -13.22 17.01
C GLU A 22 -18.63 -12.95 17.64
N PRO A 23 -19.18 -13.88 18.44
CA PRO A 23 -20.40 -13.63 19.20
C PRO A 23 -20.32 -12.36 20.06
N SER A 24 -21.31 -11.47 19.91
CA SER A 24 -21.40 -10.22 20.65
C SER A 24 -22.21 -10.38 21.94
N ASN A 25 -21.67 -9.89 23.04
CA ASN A 25 -22.36 -9.77 24.34
C ASN A 25 -21.98 -8.50 25.11
N HIS A 26 -21.28 -7.57 24.45
CA HIS A 26 -20.89 -6.26 24.96
C HIS A 26 -21.19 -5.21 23.88
N CYS A 27 -20.97 -3.93 24.19
CA CYS A 27 -21.08 -2.85 23.23
C CYS A 27 -19.85 -1.94 23.29
N VAL A 28 -19.55 -1.29 22.17
CA VAL A 28 -18.62 -0.17 22.08
C VAL A 28 -19.43 1.09 21.84
N GLU A 29 -19.31 2.04 22.76
CA GLU A 29 -19.97 3.35 22.68
C GLU A 29 -19.09 4.36 21.93
N PHE A 30 -19.69 5.12 21.03
CA PHE A 30 -18.99 6.12 20.23
C PHE A 30 -19.84 7.38 19.99
N PRO A 31 -19.27 8.59 20.13
CA PRO A 31 -17.92 8.87 20.61
C PRO A 31 -17.83 8.80 22.14
N LYS A 32 -16.62 8.56 22.70
CA LYS A 32 -16.42 8.40 24.16
C LYS A 32 -16.54 9.70 24.96
N THR A 33 -16.34 10.84 24.31
CA THR A 33 -16.25 12.14 24.98
C THR A 33 -17.40 13.03 24.53
N ALA A 34 -18.17 13.57 25.47
CA ALA A 34 -19.33 14.41 25.18
C ALA A 34 -19.02 15.65 24.32
N SER A 35 -17.81 16.21 24.44
CA SER A 35 -17.36 17.34 23.61
C SER A 35 -17.25 17.01 22.11
N LEU A 36 -17.23 15.73 21.74
CA LEU A 36 -17.19 15.28 20.36
C LEU A 36 -18.57 15.07 19.75
N PHE A 37 -19.66 15.10 20.54
CA PHE A 37 -21.01 14.82 20.04
C PHE A 37 -21.42 15.77 18.93
N ALA A 38 -21.00 17.04 19.01
CA ALA A 38 -21.26 18.03 17.97
C ALA A 38 -20.32 17.93 16.76
N LYS A 39 -19.23 17.16 16.87
CA LYS A 39 -18.23 16.97 15.80
C LYS A 39 -18.48 15.71 14.98
N VAL A 40 -19.13 14.72 15.57
CA VAL A 40 -19.58 13.52 14.85
C VAL A 40 -20.87 13.86 14.08
N GLY A 41 -20.93 13.50 12.80
CA GLY A 41 -22.07 13.81 11.93
C GLY A 41 -23.34 12.96 12.20
N HIS A 42 -23.40 12.26 13.33
CA HIS A 42 -24.48 11.36 13.70
C HIS A 42 -24.71 11.37 15.22
N ALA A 43 -25.87 10.91 15.69
CA ALA A 43 -26.14 10.77 17.12
C ALA A 43 -25.15 9.79 17.78
N PRO A 44 -24.85 9.90 19.09
CA PRO A 44 -24.02 8.92 19.78
C PRO A 44 -24.56 7.49 19.62
N ILE A 45 -23.71 6.58 19.18
CA ILE A 45 -24.09 5.19 18.84
C ILE A 45 -23.43 4.16 19.75
N ALA A 46 -24.09 3.02 19.91
CA ALA A 46 -23.56 1.81 20.53
C ALA A 46 -23.53 0.67 19.49
N LEU A 47 -22.34 0.09 19.28
CA LEU A 47 -22.13 -1.00 18.33
C LEU A 47 -21.95 -2.34 19.07
N PRO A 48 -22.52 -3.45 18.56
CA PRO A 48 -22.35 -4.76 19.15
C PRO A 48 -20.90 -5.21 19.08
N ALA A 49 -20.37 -5.69 20.21
CA ALA A 49 -18.98 -6.12 20.32
C ALA A 49 -18.86 -7.39 21.16
N CYS A 50 -17.81 -8.17 20.91
CA CYS A 50 -17.37 -9.20 21.84
C CYS A 50 -16.59 -8.56 22.99
N LYS A 51 -16.41 -9.30 24.10
CA LYS A 51 -15.67 -8.83 25.28
C LYS A 51 -14.27 -8.31 24.95
N GLU A 52 -13.58 -8.95 24.01
CA GLU A 52 -12.22 -8.57 23.62
C GLU A 52 -12.21 -7.21 22.93
N CYS A 53 -12.98 -7.04 21.85
CA CYS A 53 -13.05 -5.77 21.13
C CYS A 53 -13.54 -4.62 22.04
N ALA A 54 -14.51 -4.88 22.91
CA ALA A 54 -15.01 -3.88 23.86
C ALA A 54 -13.95 -3.46 24.91
N SER A 55 -12.98 -4.33 25.21
CA SER A 55 -11.92 -4.05 26.19
C SER A 55 -10.75 -3.24 25.62
N VAL A 56 -10.66 -3.09 24.29
CA VAL A 56 -9.57 -2.35 23.65
C VAL A 56 -9.69 -0.86 23.97
N LYS A 57 -8.57 -0.28 24.40
CA LYS A 57 -8.44 1.16 24.60
C LYS A 57 -8.10 1.80 23.25
N TYR A 58 -8.81 2.85 22.92
CA TYR A 58 -8.59 3.66 21.73
C TYR A 58 -8.58 5.14 22.10
N ALA A 59 -8.02 5.97 21.21
CA ALA A 59 -7.90 7.41 21.39
C ALA A 59 -9.28 8.07 21.62
N LYS A 60 -9.35 9.03 22.55
CA LYS A 60 -10.62 9.59 23.03
C LYS A 60 -11.15 10.75 22.18
N ASP A 61 -10.31 11.27 21.30
CA ASP A 61 -10.47 12.42 20.42
C ASP A 61 -10.89 12.03 18.99
N LEU A 62 -11.05 10.73 18.72
CA LEU A 62 -11.49 10.23 17.41
C LEU A 62 -12.90 10.72 17.05
N THR A 63 -13.04 11.24 15.83
CA THR A 63 -14.28 11.74 15.24
C THR A 63 -14.93 10.75 14.25
N SER A 64 -14.29 9.60 14.00
CA SER A 64 -14.77 8.56 13.09
C SER A 64 -14.86 7.20 13.80
N ILE A 65 -15.98 6.49 13.65
CA ILE A 65 -16.17 5.11 14.15
C ILE A 65 -15.28 4.13 13.38
N TRP A 66 -14.94 4.42 12.12
CA TRP A 66 -13.99 3.62 11.34
C TRP A 66 -12.57 3.75 11.90
N ALA A 67 -12.16 4.94 12.37
CA ALA A 67 -10.89 5.09 13.08
C ALA A 67 -10.84 4.29 14.40
N VAL A 68 -11.96 4.20 15.13
CA VAL A 68 -12.07 3.33 16.31
C VAL A 68 -11.92 1.87 15.91
N ARG A 69 -12.56 1.46 14.81
CA ARG A 69 -12.43 0.10 14.28
C ARG A 69 -10.98 -0.21 13.92
N ASP A 70 -10.26 0.69 13.26
CA ASP A 70 -8.87 0.49 12.88
C ASP A 70 -7.98 0.29 14.11
N GLN A 71 -8.17 1.07 15.18
CA GLN A 71 -7.43 0.86 16.43
C GLN A 71 -7.78 -0.48 17.10
N ILE A 72 -9.06 -0.89 17.06
CA ILE A 72 -9.47 -2.20 17.57
C ILE A 72 -8.87 -3.33 16.73
N LYS A 73 -8.91 -3.22 15.40
CA LYS A 73 -8.31 -4.17 14.46
C LYS A 73 -6.81 -4.30 14.66
N HIS A 74 -6.12 -3.18 14.81
CA HIS A 74 -4.69 -3.18 15.11
C HIS A 74 -4.36 -3.90 16.42
N ALA A 75 -5.15 -3.66 17.48
CA ALA A 75 -4.98 -4.38 18.75
C ALA A 75 -5.22 -5.89 18.62
N LEU A 76 -6.13 -6.32 17.73
CA LEU A 76 -6.32 -7.74 17.41
C LEU A 76 -5.12 -8.30 16.65
N ILE A 77 -4.62 -7.60 15.62
CA ILE A 77 -3.42 -8.00 14.87
C ILE A 77 -2.25 -8.23 15.83
N ASP A 78 -2.00 -7.27 16.71
CA ASP A 78 -0.93 -7.36 17.70
C ASP A 78 -1.09 -8.55 18.65
N LYS A 79 -2.32 -8.78 19.12
CA LYS A 79 -2.62 -9.87 20.04
C LYS A 79 -2.47 -11.23 19.38
N TYR A 80 -2.95 -11.37 18.14
CA TYR A 80 -2.96 -12.62 17.41
C TYR A 80 -1.73 -12.81 16.51
N ALA A 81 -0.74 -11.91 16.56
CA ALA A 81 0.45 -11.93 15.69
C ALA A 81 1.14 -13.30 15.63
N LYS A 82 1.23 -14.02 16.74
CA LYS A 82 1.81 -15.39 16.76
C LYS A 82 0.96 -16.42 16.02
N HIS A 83 -0.36 -16.31 16.10
CA HIS A 83 -1.27 -17.20 15.40
C HIS A 83 -1.33 -16.87 13.91
N LEU A 84 -1.33 -15.58 13.56
CA LEU A 84 -1.21 -15.11 12.18
C LEU A 84 0.13 -15.54 11.57
N GLY A 85 1.20 -15.48 12.38
CA GLY A 85 2.54 -15.95 12.04
C GLY A 85 2.62 -17.42 11.61
N ILE A 86 1.63 -18.25 11.94
CA ILE A 86 1.62 -19.64 11.47
C ILE A 86 1.44 -19.65 9.94
N GLY A 87 0.46 -18.94 9.38
CA GLY A 87 0.27 -18.85 7.93
C GLY A 87 1.32 -18.01 7.22
N GLU A 88 2.05 -17.19 7.97
CA GLU A 88 3.19 -16.42 7.47
C GLU A 88 4.43 -17.28 7.23
N ASN A 89 4.63 -18.32 8.06
CA ASN A 89 5.81 -19.16 8.01
C ASN A 89 5.55 -20.54 7.39
N TRP A 90 4.28 -20.95 7.28
CA TRP A 90 3.89 -22.29 6.85
C TRP A 90 2.59 -22.27 6.06
N THR A 91 2.52 -23.12 5.05
CA THR A 91 1.28 -23.57 4.44
C THR A 91 0.61 -24.66 5.29
N GLU A 92 -0.68 -24.90 5.07
CA GLU A 92 -1.39 -26.01 5.71
C GLU A 92 -0.71 -27.35 5.44
N GLN A 93 -0.28 -27.56 4.20
CA GLN A 93 0.37 -28.81 3.77
C GLN A 93 1.72 -29.01 4.45
N GLU A 94 2.56 -27.98 4.53
CA GLU A 94 3.85 -28.08 5.23
C GLU A 94 3.65 -28.41 6.72
N LEU A 95 2.62 -27.89 7.38
CA LEU A 95 2.31 -28.25 8.78
C LEU A 95 1.81 -29.68 8.94
N ILE A 96 1.07 -30.21 7.95
CA ILE A 96 0.61 -31.60 7.93
C ILE A 96 1.81 -32.53 7.72
N ASP A 97 2.69 -32.18 6.77
CA ASP A 97 3.84 -32.98 6.37
C ASP A 97 5.02 -32.90 7.35
N SER A 98 5.02 -31.91 8.25
CA SER A 98 6.05 -31.76 9.28
C SER A 98 6.06 -32.88 10.34
N GLU A 99 5.16 -33.87 10.25
CA GLU A 99 5.03 -35.08 11.09
C GLU A 99 5.62 -34.91 12.50
N PHE A 100 5.12 -33.95 13.28
CA PHE A 100 5.60 -33.75 14.63
C PHE A 100 5.33 -35.02 15.48
N THR A 101 6.34 -35.86 15.66
CA THR A 101 6.18 -37.18 16.30
C THR A 101 5.95 -37.09 17.82
N GLY A 102 5.20 -38.05 18.36
CA GLY A 102 4.91 -38.17 19.80
C GLY A 102 3.49 -37.73 20.19
N SER A 103 2.97 -38.28 21.30
CA SER A 103 1.62 -38.04 21.82
C SER A 103 1.31 -36.56 22.13
N THR A 104 2.35 -35.75 22.29
CA THR A 104 2.26 -34.33 22.65
C THR A 104 2.21 -33.40 21.42
N LEU A 105 2.77 -33.82 20.27
CA LEU A 105 2.94 -32.96 19.10
C LEU A 105 2.19 -33.46 17.85
N GLY A 106 1.71 -34.70 17.81
CA GLY A 106 1.00 -35.26 16.64
C GLY A 106 -0.33 -34.56 16.27
N GLY A 107 -0.89 -33.75 17.18
CA GLY A 107 -2.05 -32.88 16.92
C GLY A 107 -1.69 -31.42 16.63
N PHE A 108 -0.42 -31.05 16.74
CA PHE A 108 0.03 -29.66 16.72
C PHE A 108 -0.29 -28.97 15.40
N GLY A 109 0.08 -29.56 14.25
CA GLY A 109 -0.13 -28.95 12.93
C GLY A 109 -1.59 -28.56 12.65
N ARG A 110 -2.54 -29.50 12.84
CA ARG A 110 -3.99 -29.21 12.66
C ARG A 110 -4.51 -28.16 13.63
N SER A 111 -4.08 -28.20 14.89
CA SER A 111 -4.50 -27.21 15.89
C SER A 111 -3.93 -25.82 15.61
N ALA A 112 -2.67 -25.76 15.17
CA ALA A 112 -1.96 -24.53 14.81
C ALA A 112 -2.63 -23.87 13.60
N TRP A 113 -2.89 -24.63 12.53
CA TRP A 113 -3.58 -24.10 11.35
C TRP A 113 -4.98 -23.59 11.68
N LYS A 114 -5.74 -24.32 12.51
CA LYS A 114 -7.05 -23.85 12.96
C LYS A 114 -6.96 -22.54 13.76
N MET A 115 -5.94 -22.37 14.59
CA MET A 115 -5.72 -21.11 15.30
C MET A 115 -5.38 -19.96 14.35
N TYR A 116 -4.58 -20.22 13.31
CA TYR A 116 -4.33 -19.26 12.23
C TYR A 116 -5.61 -18.82 11.56
N GLN A 117 -6.44 -19.77 11.12
CA GLN A 117 -7.70 -19.48 10.44
C GLN A 117 -8.66 -18.62 11.29
N ILE A 118 -8.77 -18.94 12.59
CA ILE A 118 -9.59 -18.15 13.52
C ILE A 118 -9.03 -16.73 13.66
N ALA A 119 -7.72 -16.59 13.86
CA ALA A 119 -7.08 -15.28 13.96
C ALA A 119 -7.27 -14.44 12.69
N LYS A 120 -7.04 -15.07 11.52
CA LYS A 120 -7.21 -14.45 10.20
C LYS A 120 -8.64 -13.97 9.99
N GLN A 121 -9.63 -14.84 10.22
CA GLN A 121 -11.04 -14.51 10.09
C GLN A 121 -11.44 -13.28 10.92
N ARG A 122 -10.94 -13.20 12.16
CA ARG A 122 -11.24 -12.08 13.08
C ARG A 122 -10.64 -10.76 12.60
N VAL A 123 -9.41 -10.78 12.11
CA VAL A 123 -8.71 -9.59 11.61
C VAL A 123 -9.29 -9.13 10.27
N GLU A 124 -9.61 -10.05 9.37
CA GLU A 124 -10.15 -9.73 8.03
C GLU A 124 -11.65 -9.40 8.04
N TYR A 125 -12.38 -9.68 9.13
CA TYR A 125 -13.83 -9.45 9.19
C TYR A 125 -14.21 -7.99 8.89
N GLN A 126 -15.01 -7.77 7.84
CA GLN A 126 -15.30 -6.41 7.35
C GLN A 126 -16.48 -5.71 8.01
N GLY A 127 -17.16 -6.33 8.98
CA GLY A 127 -18.38 -5.77 9.55
C GLY A 127 -19.52 -5.68 8.51
N TRP A 128 -20.46 -4.79 8.76
CA TRP A 128 -21.55 -4.46 7.84
C TRP A 128 -21.76 -2.93 7.79
N PRO A 129 -22.41 -2.39 6.76
CA PRO A 129 -22.73 -0.97 6.68
C PRO A 129 -23.50 -0.48 7.92
N LEU A 130 -23.13 0.68 8.45
CA LEU A 130 -23.77 1.24 9.62
C LEU A 130 -24.97 2.10 9.22
N SER A 131 -26.09 1.92 9.91
CA SER A 131 -27.22 2.82 9.85
C SER A 131 -27.83 3.02 11.23
N LEU A 132 -28.55 4.12 11.38
CA LEU A 132 -29.37 4.44 12.55
C LEU A 132 -30.75 4.87 12.07
N ASP A 133 -31.80 4.18 12.50
CA ASP A 133 -33.18 4.43 12.06
C ASP A 133 -33.32 4.37 10.52
N ASN A 134 -32.59 3.45 9.87
CA ASN A 134 -32.45 3.28 8.42
C ASN A 134 -31.74 4.44 7.70
N ILE A 135 -31.14 5.38 8.42
CA ILE A 135 -30.29 6.43 7.86
C ILE A 135 -28.84 5.93 7.88
N ALA A 136 -28.23 5.80 6.71
CA ALA A 136 -26.84 5.35 6.60
C ALA A 136 -25.89 6.34 7.30
N ILE A 137 -24.92 5.80 8.05
CA ILE A 137 -23.81 6.57 8.60
C ILE A 137 -22.68 6.47 7.59
N GLU A 138 -22.30 7.60 6.99
CA GLU A 138 -21.31 7.64 5.92
C GLU A 138 -19.91 7.33 6.41
N ALA A 139 -19.25 6.39 5.73
CA ALA A 139 -17.88 5.99 5.98
C ALA A 139 -16.91 7.01 5.37
N TYR A 140 -16.45 7.95 6.18
CA TYR A 140 -15.30 8.77 5.85
C TYR A 140 -14.05 8.14 6.49
N ASP A 141 -13.23 7.50 5.64
CA ASP A 141 -11.89 7.07 6.03
C ASP A 141 -10.90 8.20 5.79
N GLU A 142 -10.72 9.04 6.81
CA GLU A 142 -9.68 10.07 6.83
C GLU A 142 -8.40 9.56 7.50
N THR A 143 -8.32 8.27 7.83
CA THR A 143 -7.17 7.75 8.56
C THR A 143 -6.02 7.48 7.60
N SER A 144 -4.82 7.95 7.94
CA SER A 144 -3.61 7.49 7.28
C SER A 144 -3.26 6.11 7.83
N GLY A 145 -3.21 5.11 6.95
CA GLY A 145 -2.83 3.73 7.28
C GLY A 145 -1.79 3.23 6.28
N PHE A 146 -1.09 2.15 6.65
CA PHE A 146 -0.21 1.44 5.74
C PHE A 146 -0.86 0.10 5.38
N GLU A 147 -1.07 -0.15 4.09
CA GLU A 147 -1.65 -1.40 3.62
C GLU A 147 -0.56 -2.31 3.05
N PHE A 148 -0.58 -3.57 3.45
CA PHE A 148 0.33 -4.59 2.93
C PHE A 148 -0.42 -5.93 2.84
N GLU A 149 -0.39 -6.55 1.66
CA GLU A 149 -1.05 -7.83 1.37
C GLU A 149 -2.52 -7.87 1.81
N GLY A 150 -3.27 -6.79 1.56
CA GLY A 150 -4.69 -6.67 1.91
C GLY A 150 -4.98 -6.49 3.40
N THR A 151 -3.94 -6.35 4.24
CA THR A 151 -4.07 -6.01 5.66
C THR A 151 -3.70 -4.55 5.89
N ARG A 152 -4.61 -3.79 6.50
CA ARG A 152 -4.38 -2.41 6.91
C ARG A 152 -3.77 -2.35 8.30
N TYR A 153 -2.61 -1.71 8.41
CA TYR A 153 -1.90 -1.41 9.65
C TYR A 153 -2.03 0.08 9.97
N ALA A 154 -1.96 0.43 11.26
CA ALA A 154 -2.01 1.82 11.70
C ALA A 154 -0.83 2.67 11.18
N SER A 155 0.29 2.04 10.84
CA SER A 155 1.46 2.67 10.23
C SER A 155 2.40 1.60 9.67
N ILE A 156 3.42 2.02 8.91
CA ILE A 156 4.49 1.11 8.50
C ILE A 156 5.25 0.50 9.69
N HIS A 157 5.43 1.27 10.77
CA HIS A 157 6.06 0.79 12.01
C HIS A 157 5.22 -0.31 12.67
N SER A 158 3.89 -0.14 12.67
CA SER A 158 2.95 -1.16 13.14
C SER A 158 3.03 -2.45 12.30
N CYS A 159 3.26 -2.33 10.99
CA CYS A 159 3.48 -3.47 10.11
C CYS A 159 4.82 -4.18 10.41
N ILE A 160 5.90 -3.42 10.62
CA ILE A 160 7.20 -3.95 11.05
C ILE A 160 7.07 -4.69 12.39
N ASP A 161 6.37 -4.11 13.37
CA ASP A 161 6.14 -4.74 14.67
C ASP A 161 5.35 -6.04 14.55
N TYR A 162 4.36 -6.09 13.66
CA TYR A 162 3.64 -7.31 13.33
C TYR A 162 4.60 -8.40 12.81
N PHE A 163 5.37 -8.12 11.76
CA PHE A 163 6.28 -9.12 11.18
C PHE A 163 7.40 -9.54 12.14
N THR A 164 7.87 -8.63 12.99
CA THR A 164 8.81 -8.95 14.08
C THR A 164 8.23 -10.04 14.99
N LYS A 165 6.95 -9.93 15.38
CA LYS A 165 6.27 -10.91 16.24
C LYS A 165 5.82 -12.18 15.49
N ALA A 166 5.35 -12.03 14.25
CA ALA A 166 4.71 -13.08 13.47
C ALA A 166 5.72 -13.95 12.71
N ALA A 167 6.70 -13.33 12.06
CA ALA A 167 7.73 -14.01 11.26
C ALA A 167 9.06 -14.15 12.02
N GLY A 168 9.24 -13.47 13.15
CA GLY A 168 10.49 -13.49 13.91
C GLY A 168 11.63 -12.79 13.20
N VAL A 169 11.34 -11.79 12.36
CA VAL A 169 12.37 -10.99 11.68
C VAL A 169 13.04 -10.02 12.66
N ASP A 170 14.29 -9.67 12.39
CA ASP A 170 15.01 -8.65 13.15
C ASP A 170 14.43 -7.26 12.85
N LYS A 171 13.93 -6.59 13.90
CA LYS A 171 13.23 -5.30 13.78
C LYS A 171 14.14 -4.20 13.23
N GLU A 172 15.37 -4.12 13.73
CA GLU A 172 16.34 -3.10 13.33
C GLU A 172 16.69 -3.26 11.85
N LEU A 173 17.01 -4.48 11.41
CA LEU A 173 17.27 -4.79 10.01
C LEU A 173 16.08 -4.41 9.11
N LEU A 174 14.86 -4.83 9.46
CA LEU A 174 13.70 -4.54 8.62
C LEU A 174 13.42 -3.02 8.54
N SER A 175 13.53 -2.30 9.65
CA SER A 175 13.40 -0.85 9.68
C SER A 175 14.42 -0.16 8.78
N GLU A 176 15.69 -0.55 8.85
CA GLU A 176 16.77 0.02 8.04
C GLU A 176 16.56 -0.26 6.55
N LEU A 177 16.23 -1.50 6.18
CA LEU A 177 15.95 -1.88 4.79
C LEU A 177 14.80 -1.07 4.20
N VAL A 178 13.69 -0.91 4.93
CA VAL A 178 12.54 -0.11 4.49
C VAL A 178 12.89 1.35 4.29
N ASN A 179 13.76 1.92 5.14
CA ASN A 179 14.23 3.29 4.95
C ASN A 179 15.07 3.46 3.69
N ILE A 180 15.78 2.41 3.27
CA ILE A 180 16.62 2.42 2.06
C ILE A 180 15.77 2.25 0.81
N VAL A 181 14.91 1.24 0.76
CA VAL A 181 14.17 0.86 -0.46
C VAL A 181 12.78 1.51 -0.57
N SER A 182 12.38 2.30 0.41
CA SER A 182 11.05 2.90 0.59
C SER A 182 9.94 1.93 1.03
N SER A 183 8.81 2.51 1.45
CA SER A 183 7.60 1.78 1.83
C SER A 183 6.94 1.03 0.67
N GLU A 184 7.13 1.49 -0.57
CA GLU A 184 6.54 0.85 -1.76
C GLU A 184 7.18 -0.51 -2.02
N ARG A 185 8.47 -0.64 -1.71
CA ARG A 185 9.22 -1.90 -1.81
C ARG A 185 9.30 -2.63 -0.47
N PHE A 186 8.31 -2.47 0.40
CA PHE A 186 8.26 -3.18 1.69
C PHE A 186 8.36 -4.70 1.54
N SER A 187 7.70 -5.29 0.53
CA SER A 187 7.80 -6.73 0.25
C SER A 187 9.25 -7.19 0.01
N TYR A 188 10.05 -6.36 -0.66
CA TYR A 188 11.45 -6.63 -0.95
C TYR A 188 12.30 -6.60 0.33
N ALA A 189 12.14 -5.54 1.14
CA ALA A 189 12.80 -5.41 2.44
C ALA A 189 12.44 -6.57 3.38
N LEU A 190 11.16 -6.93 3.46
CA LEU A 190 10.67 -8.03 4.30
C LEU A 190 11.29 -9.38 3.89
N ARG A 191 11.45 -9.63 2.58
CA ARG A 191 12.07 -10.86 2.08
C ARG A 191 13.52 -10.99 2.55
N ILE A 192 14.31 -9.92 2.46
CA ILE A 192 15.70 -9.91 2.96
C ILE A 192 15.74 -10.15 4.47
N ALA A 193 14.85 -9.49 5.22
CA ALA A 193 14.76 -9.66 6.67
C ALA A 193 14.37 -11.09 7.08
N LYS A 194 13.44 -11.73 6.35
CA LYS A 194 13.04 -13.14 6.57
C LYS A 194 14.18 -14.14 6.33
N LEU A 195 15.11 -13.84 5.42
CA LEU A 195 16.30 -14.66 5.20
C LEU A 195 17.34 -14.51 6.33
N ASN A 196 17.21 -13.48 7.18
CA ASN A 196 18.21 -13.07 8.17
C ASN A 196 17.62 -12.87 9.59
N LYS A 197 16.70 -13.74 10.02
CA LYS A 197 15.94 -13.62 11.30
C LYS A 197 16.77 -13.50 12.58
N ASN A 198 17.98 -14.06 12.63
CA ASN A 198 18.87 -14.05 13.80
C ASN A 198 20.25 -13.47 13.43
N VAL A 199 20.25 -12.30 12.80
CA VAL A 199 21.46 -11.65 12.31
C VAL A 199 22.26 -11.03 13.47
N SER A 200 23.59 -11.17 13.46
CA SER A 200 24.46 -10.43 14.37
C SER A 200 24.57 -8.97 13.93
N ASN A 201 24.93 -8.05 14.84
CA ASN A 201 25.07 -6.65 14.49
C ASN A 201 26.05 -6.42 13.31
N THR A 202 27.21 -7.10 13.31
CA THR A 202 28.18 -7.02 12.21
C THR A 202 27.59 -7.48 10.88
N LYS A 203 26.82 -8.57 10.88
CA LYS A 203 26.21 -9.08 9.64
C LYS A 203 25.03 -8.21 9.21
N ARG A 204 24.31 -7.59 10.15
CA ARG A 204 23.24 -6.63 9.86
C ARG A 204 23.79 -5.45 9.07
N LEU A 205 24.85 -4.82 9.59
CA LEU A 205 25.52 -3.70 8.91
C LEU A 205 25.99 -4.09 7.52
N ALA A 206 26.60 -5.27 7.36
CA ALA A 206 27.04 -5.75 6.04
C ALA A 206 25.89 -5.92 5.04
N ILE A 207 24.73 -6.43 5.46
CA ILE A 207 23.54 -6.56 4.60
C ILE A 207 23.02 -5.18 4.21
N VAL A 208 22.97 -4.26 5.17
CA VAL A 208 22.50 -2.89 4.96
C VAL A 208 23.40 -2.14 3.98
N ASP A 209 24.73 -2.26 4.15
CA ASP A 209 25.72 -1.68 3.23
C ASP A 209 25.62 -2.29 1.82
N GLU A 210 25.39 -3.60 1.71
CA GLU A 210 25.19 -4.27 0.43
C GLU A 210 23.94 -3.75 -0.30
N VAL A 211 22.83 -3.62 0.41
CA VAL A 211 21.57 -3.11 -0.17
C VAL A 211 21.72 -1.63 -0.56
N LEU A 212 22.36 -0.82 0.29
CA LEU A 212 22.66 0.58 -0.03
C LEU A 212 23.50 0.70 -1.31
N LEU A 213 24.54 -0.12 -1.43
CA LEU A 213 25.39 -0.14 -2.62
C LEU A 213 24.58 -0.51 -3.86
N GLN A 214 23.76 -1.57 -3.80
CA GLN A 214 22.91 -1.99 -4.91
C GLN A 214 21.96 -0.88 -5.37
N GLU A 215 21.32 -0.16 -4.43
CA GLU A 215 20.42 0.93 -4.77
C GLU A 215 21.17 2.12 -5.38
N SER A 216 22.39 2.43 -4.91
CA SER A 216 23.24 3.45 -5.55
C SER A 216 23.68 3.07 -6.95
N GLU A 217 24.10 1.82 -7.17
CA GLU A 217 24.50 1.31 -8.49
C GLU A 217 23.32 1.34 -9.47
N GLN A 218 22.11 0.98 -9.02
CA GLN A 218 20.90 1.12 -9.83
C GLN A 218 20.62 2.57 -10.21
N GLN A 219 20.74 3.50 -9.26
CA GLN A 219 20.57 4.93 -9.55
C GLN A 219 21.60 5.44 -10.55
N GLU A 220 22.87 5.05 -10.41
CA GLU A 220 23.94 5.40 -11.35
C GLU A 220 23.65 4.84 -12.74
N ILE A 221 23.23 3.58 -12.86
CA ILE A 221 22.85 2.97 -14.14
C ILE A 221 21.69 3.74 -14.78
N LEU A 222 20.66 4.10 -14.01
CA LEU A 222 19.53 4.88 -14.53
C LEU A 222 19.97 6.28 -14.99
N LEU A 223 20.86 6.94 -14.25
CA LEU A 223 21.44 8.22 -14.63
C LEU A 223 22.32 8.09 -15.88
N GLU A 224 23.13 7.05 -15.99
CA GLU A 224 23.95 6.76 -17.17
C GLU A 224 23.09 6.45 -18.39
N GLN A 225 22.00 5.70 -18.23
CA GLN A 225 21.02 5.46 -19.29
C GLN A 225 20.35 6.76 -19.73
N ALA A 226 19.90 7.58 -18.78
CA ALA A 226 19.31 8.89 -19.08
C ALA A 226 20.32 9.83 -19.77
N ASN A 227 21.58 9.82 -19.34
CA ASN A 227 22.66 10.61 -19.95
C ASN A 227 23.06 10.06 -21.32
N ALA A 228 23.04 8.75 -21.54
CA ALA A 228 23.29 8.13 -22.84
C ALA A 228 22.16 8.42 -23.84
N MET A 229 20.93 8.62 -23.36
CA MET A 229 19.80 9.14 -24.15
C MET A 229 19.92 10.63 -24.46
N PHE A 230 20.84 11.35 -23.81
CA PHE A 230 21.05 12.78 -24.03
C PHE A 230 21.89 13.05 -25.29
N ASN A 231 21.24 13.40 -26.39
CA ASN A 231 21.85 13.96 -27.57
C ASN A 231 21.74 15.50 -27.55
N PRO A 232 22.86 16.23 -27.36
CA PRO A 232 22.84 17.69 -27.24
C PRO A 232 22.44 18.41 -28.53
N ASN A 233 22.33 17.70 -29.65
CA ASN A 233 21.97 18.24 -30.95
C ASN A 233 20.47 18.08 -31.29
N ILE A 234 19.65 17.64 -30.34
CA ILE A 234 18.19 17.65 -30.49
C ILE A 234 17.67 19.03 -30.06
N GLU A 235 16.82 19.60 -30.91
CA GLU A 235 16.21 20.91 -30.69
C GLU A 235 14.73 20.78 -30.29
N GLU A 236 14.24 21.71 -29.48
CA GLU A 236 12.81 21.80 -29.17
C GLU A 236 12.01 22.22 -30.41
N VAL A 237 10.77 21.74 -30.51
CA VAL A 237 9.90 22.03 -31.67
C VAL A 237 8.61 22.66 -31.18
N SER A 238 8.24 23.80 -31.75
CA SER A 238 6.99 24.49 -31.40
C SER A 238 5.97 24.38 -32.52
N VAL A 239 4.79 23.82 -32.21
CA VAL A 239 3.69 23.57 -33.14
C VAL A 239 2.40 24.11 -32.53
N ALA A 240 1.67 24.93 -33.28
CA ALA A 240 0.35 25.45 -32.89
C ALA A 240 0.29 26.08 -31.47
N GLY A 241 1.38 26.71 -31.03
CA GLY A 241 1.47 27.35 -29.71
C GLY A 241 1.82 26.42 -28.54
N SER A 242 2.08 25.14 -28.79
CA SER A 242 2.65 24.19 -27.83
C SER A 242 4.07 23.82 -28.22
N THR A 243 4.91 23.49 -27.24
CA THR A 243 6.32 23.16 -27.47
C THR A 243 6.57 21.72 -27.03
N ALA A 244 7.15 20.92 -27.93
CA ALA A 244 7.79 19.65 -27.63
C ALA A 244 9.21 19.94 -27.12
N PRO A 245 9.47 19.83 -25.80
CA PRO A 245 10.79 20.11 -25.26
C PRO A 245 11.78 19.00 -25.61
N VAL A 246 13.08 19.33 -25.59
CA VAL A 246 14.18 18.43 -25.94
C VAL A 246 14.12 17.10 -25.17
N PHE A 247 13.80 17.12 -23.87
CA PHE A 247 13.70 15.90 -23.07
C PHE A 247 12.57 14.97 -23.52
N ALA A 248 11.44 15.52 -23.98
CA ALA A 248 10.29 14.74 -24.43
C ALA A 248 10.58 14.08 -25.78
N ILE A 249 11.23 14.82 -26.69
CA ILE A 249 11.68 14.31 -27.99
C ILE A 249 12.70 13.18 -27.81
N GLN A 250 13.66 13.35 -26.90
CA GLN A 250 14.65 12.33 -26.58
C GLN A 250 14.04 11.07 -25.98
N TRP A 251 13.06 11.22 -25.08
CA TRP A 251 12.33 10.09 -24.53
C TRP A 251 11.62 9.30 -25.63
N ALA A 252 10.97 9.98 -26.59
CA ALA A 252 10.30 9.30 -27.69
C ALA A 252 11.27 8.56 -28.62
N LEU A 253 12.43 9.15 -28.93
CA LEU A 253 13.49 8.49 -29.68
C LEU A 253 14.05 7.26 -28.95
N ALA A 254 14.28 7.38 -27.65
CA ALA A 254 14.78 6.30 -26.81
C ALA A 254 13.80 5.12 -26.72
N ASN A 255 12.50 5.42 -26.65
CA ASN A 255 11.43 4.44 -26.66
C ASN A 255 11.04 3.98 -28.08
N LYS A 256 11.81 4.38 -29.11
CA LYS A 256 11.61 4.01 -30.51
C LYS A 256 10.18 4.28 -31.01
N VAL A 257 9.62 5.41 -30.59
CA VAL A 257 8.29 5.84 -31.03
C VAL A 257 8.38 6.28 -32.49
N GLU A 258 7.72 5.55 -33.39
CA GLU A 258 7.76 5.83 -34.82
C GLU A 258 6.62 6.74 -35.27
N ASP A 259 5.46 6.67 -34.59
CA ASP A 259 4.26 7.41 -34.95
C ASP A 259 3.43 7.86 -33.74
N LEU A 260 2.40 8.66 -34.03
CA LEU A 260 1.49 9.18 -33.01
C LEU A 260 0.70 8.08 -32.30
N ALA A 261 0.37 6.97 -32.97
CA ALA A 261 -0.38 5.89 -32.36
C ALA A 261 0.46 5.14 -31.32
N GLN A 262 1.74 4.92 -31.61
CA GLN A 262 2.70 4.37 -30.67
C GLN A 262 2.94 5.32 -29.48
N LEU A 263 3.01 6.63 -29.73
CA LEU A 263 3.13 7.62 -28.64
C LEU A 263 1.94 7.55 -27.67
N CYS A 264 0.72 7.47 -28.21
CA CYS A 264 -0.50 7.34 -27.41
C CYS A 264 -0.56 6.01 -26.64
N ALA A 265 0.03 4.93 -27.17
CA ALA A 265 0.10 3.65 -26.46
C ALA A 265 1.06 3.67 -25.26
N LEU A 266 2.02 4.60 -25.23
CA LEU A 266 2.99 4.78 -24.15
C LEU A 266 2.67 6.01 -23.28
N GLU A 267 1.42 6.46 -23.26
CA GLU A 267 1.00 7.63 -22.47
C GLU A 267 1.29 7.44 -20.98
N ASP A 268 0.89 6.29 -20.42
CA ASP A 268 1.10 5.98 -19.00
C ASP A 268 2.62 5.93 -18.68
N ASP A 269 3.42 5.26 -19.50
CA ASP A 269 4.88 5.18 -19.33
C ASP A 269 5.56 6.56 -19.37
N TYR A 270 5.05 7.48 -20.20
CA TYR A 270 5.55 8.85 -20.27
C TYR A 270 5.26 9.60 -18.96
N PHE A 271 4.02 9.52 -18.46
CA PHE A 271 3.63 10.23 -17.25
C PHE A 271 4.29 9.66 -16.00
N ASP A 272 4.50 8.34 -15.94
CA ASP A 272 5.28 7.70 -14.87
C ASP A 272 6.74 8.16 -14.91
N TYR A 273 7.38 8.18 -16.09
CA TYR A 273 8.77 8.62 -16.23
C TYR A 273 8.97 10.10 -15.86
N PHE A 274 8.00 10.95 -16.20
CA PHE A 274 8.05 12.39 -15.98
C PHE A 274 7.23 12.89 -14.78
N GLU A 275 6.86 12.01 -13.85
CA GLU A 275 6.06 12.36 -12.66
C GLU A 275 6.69 13.51 -11.86
N HIS A 276 8.04 13.52 -11.78
CA HIS A 276 8.84 14.53 -11.09
C HIS A 276 8.69 15.96 -11.66
N LEU A 277 8.21 16.15 -12.90
CA LEU A 277 7.96 17.47 -13.47
C LEU A 277 6.69 18.12 -12.91
N GLY A 278 5.80 17.32 -12.31
CA GLY A 278 4.47 17.73 -11.86
C GLY A 278 3.44 17.75 -13.00
N GLY A 279 2.17 17.48 -12.65
CA GLY A 279 1.08 17.25 -13.61
C GLY A 279 0.96 18.27 -14.75
N PRO A 280 0.92 19.59 -14.47
CA PRO A 280 0.80 20.59 -15.54
C PRO A 280 1.97 20.59 -16.53
N ALA A 281 3.22 20.47 -16.06
CA ALA A 281 4.40 20.51 -16.91
C ALA A 281 4.54 19.23 -17.75
N ALA A 282 4.32 18.06 -17.12
CA ALA A 282 4.28 16.78 -17.82
C ALA A 282 3.22 16.80 -18.94
N PHE A 283 1.99 17.26 -18.63
CA PHE A 283 0.90 17.35 -19.60
C PHE A 283 1.23 18.28 -20.77
N MET A 284 1.77 19.48 -20.50
CA MET A 284 2.15 20.42 -21.56
C MET A 284 3.24 19.85 -22.47
N SER A 285 4.24 19.16 -21.89
CA SER A 285 5.31 18.53 -22.67
C SER A 285 4.79 17.37 -23.54
N TYR A 286 3.89 16.54 -23.01
CA TYR A 286 3.26 15.44 -23.75
C TYR A 286 2.39 15.95 -24.90
N ASN A 287 1.54 16.97 -24.64
CA ASN A 287 0.73 17.60 -25.68
C ASN A 287 1.59 18.22 -26.79
N GLY A 288 2.70 18.89 -26.44
CA GLY A 288 3.66 19.39 -27.41
C GLY A 288 4.25 18.27 -28.28
N LEU A 289 4.61 17.15 -27.65
CA LEU A 289 5.14 15.97 -28.34
C LEU A 289 4.09 15.33 -29.28
N GLN A 290 2.83 15.22 -28.87
CA GLN A 290 1.73 14.74 -29.72
C GLN A 290 1.57 15.60 -30.97
N LEU A 291 1.52 16.94 -30.81
CA LEU A 291 1.42 17.87 -31.93
C LEU A 291 2.63 17.80 -32.86
N TYR A 292 3.82 17.56 -32.31
CA TYR A 292 5.01 17.32 -33.11
C TYR A 292 4.88 16.05 -33.97
N PHE A 293 4.44 14.92 -33.39
CA PHE A 293 4.19 13.70 -34.16
C PHE A 293 3.06 13.85 -35.18
N GLU A 294 2.05 14.67 -34.91
CA GLU A 294 0.97 14.96 -35.84
C GLU A 294 1.50 15.69 -37.10
N VAL A 295 2.32 16.73 -36.94
CA VAL A 295 2.90 17.44 -38.11
C VAL A 295 3.95 16.61 -38.85
N ARG A 296 4.65 15.70 -38.17
CA ARG A 296 5.59 14.76 -38.80
C ARG A 296 4.92 13.78 -39.77
N GLN A 297 3.60 13.58 -39.70
CA GLN A 297 2.87 12.79 -40.70
C GLN A 297 2.90 13.44 -42.08
N ASN A 298 3.20 14.75 -42.16
CA ASN A 298 3.39 15.46 -43.42
C ASN A 298 4.86 15.39 -43.87
N ALA A 299 5.14 14.57 -44.89
CA ALA A 299 6.47 14.40 -45.46
C ALA A 299 7.12 15.70 -45.97
N GLU A 300 6.33 16.65 -46.49
CA GLU A 300 6.86 17.94 -46.94
C GLU A 300 7.37 18.78 -45.75
N TRP A 301 6.63 18.74 -44.63
CA TRP A 301 7.02 19.43 -43.40
C TRP A 301 8.28 18.83 -42.79
N VAL A 302 8.38 17.49 -42.76
CA VAL A 302 9.59 16.78 -42.27
C VAL A 302 10.82 17.20 -43.08
N GLU A 303 10.72 17.32 -44.39
CA GLU A 303 11.88 17.69 -45.19
C GLU A 303 12.30 19.15 -45.03
N GLN A 304 11.32 20.06 -44.91
CA GLN A 304 11.55 21.51 -44.95
C GLN A 304 11.73 22.16 -43.58
N SER A 305 11.14 21.60 -42.52
CA SER A 305 10.92 22.32 -41.25
C SER A 305 11.28 21.55 -39.99
N ASP A 306 11.53 20.24 -40.08
CA ASP A 306 11.85 19.43 -38.92
C ASP A 306 13.36 19.48 -38.59
N PRO A 307 13.76 20.11 -37.46
CA PRO A 307 15.18 20.23 -37.09
C PRO A 307 15.79 18.89 -36.67
N ASN A 308 14.96 17.92 -36.26
CA ASN A 308 15.42 16.66 -35.70
C ASN A 308 15.32 15.48 -36.69
N LYS A 309 15.02 15.72 -37.97
CA LYS A 309 14.68 14.67 -38.95
C LYS A 309 15.66 13.51 -39.02
N GLN A 310 16.95 13.82 -38.89
CA GLN A 310 18.05 12.85 -39.00
C GLN A 310 18.09 11.82 -37.87
N TYR A 311 17.40 12.05 -36.75
CA TYR A 311 17.39 11.15 -35.60
C TYR A 311 16.23 10.15 -35.63
N TRP A 312 15.22 10.39 -36.47
CA TRP A 312 14.05 9.53 -36.57
C TRP A 312 14.26 8.43 -37.61
N PRO A 313 13.77 7.20 -37.38
CA PRO A 313 13.80 6.14 -38.37
C PRO A 313 13.04 6.58 -39.64
N SER A 314 13.60 6.19 -40.80
CA SER A 314 13.08 6.51 -42.14
C SER A 314 11.87 5.66 -42.52
#